data_AF-A0A929EKV6-F1
#
_entry.id   AF-A0A929EKV6-F1
#
_cell.length_a   1.000
_cell.length_b   1.000
_cell.length_c   1.000
_cell.angle_alpha   90.00
_cell.angle_beta   90.00
_cell.angle_gamma   90.00
#
_symmetry.space_group_name_H-M   'P 1'
#
loop_
_entity.id
_entity.type
_entity.pdbx_description
1 polymer ?
#
loop_
_entity_poly.entity_id
_entity_poly.type
_entity_poly.pdbx_seq_one_letter_code
_entity_poly.pdbx_strand_id
1 'polypeptide(L)'
;MGFKVPENIFRQYDIRGVYEEDLTLEVAQALGRVFAAYLLKVQNLKSAKVSIGRDVRLSSTAIKDALIKGLTSSGIDCVDLGECPTPLQYFSIHHLNLDGGIMITGSHNPPEYNGFKLSAGKESIHGQEIQNLKTLMKNEHHHLLPTGPEVGKVEEFDIIEAYLDYQKSNYGVHPALDTPIKIVLDSGNGTAGPVAPPLMRALGSDIIELFSEKDGTFPNHHPDPTVEENLVALKESVKKEGADFGVAYDGDADRIGVVSDTGEVVWGDQLMIIFARDILERLPGATIVGEVKCSQVLYDEIEKAGGKAVMWKTGHSLIKSKMKELGAAMAGEMSGHIFFADKYFGFDDAVYATIRLAQIMTKERAKNPDFTFSMLLEDLPETYSTPEIRVECPDSEKFNVV
;
A
#
# COMPACT_ATOMS: atom_id res chain seq x y z
N MET A 1 -0.86 38.34 -2.12
CA MET A 1 -0.09 37.50 -3.05
C MET A 1 -1.02 36.41 -3.55
N GLY A 2 -1.06 36.16 -4.86
CA GLY A 2 -1.93 35.11 -5.44
C GLY A 2 -1.48 33.71 -5.00
N PHE A 3 -2.42 32.77 -4.96
CA PHE A 3 -2.12 31.35 -4.74
C PHE A 3 -1.20 30.84 -5.85
N LYS A 4 -0.04 30.28 -5.49
CA LYS A 4 0.91 29.70 -6.45
C LYS A 4 0.93 28.19 -6.30
N VAL A 5 0.71 27.47 -7.40
CA VAL A 5 0.77 26.01 -7.42
C VAL A 5 2.23 25.55 -7.33
N PRO A 6 2.61 24.73 -6.34
CA PRO A 6 3.93 24.10 -6.30
C PRO A 6 3.94 22.95 -7.32
N GLU A 7 4.62 23.12 -8.45
CA GLU A 7 4.54 22.14 -9.54
C GLU A 7 5.32 20.84 -9.25
N ASN A 8 6.34 20.93 -8.41
CA ASN A 8 7.24 19.83 -8.01
C ASN A 8 6.53 18.73 -7.20
N ILE A 9 5.39 19.02 -6.56
CA ILE A 9 4.67 18.01 -5.77
C ILE A 9 3.87 17.04 -6.64
N PHE A 10 3.58 17.38 -7.90
CA PHE A 10 2.79 16.54 -8.82
C PHE A 10 3.70 15.53 -9.52
N ARG A 11 3.89 14.38 -8.89
CA ARG A 11 4.80 13.32 -9.36
C ARG A 11 4.12 12.37 -10.34
N GLN A 12 4.77 11.25 -10.62
CA GLN A 12 4.28 10.23 -11.55
C GLN A 12 3.13 9.39 -10.97
N TYR A 13 3.13 9.08 -9.67
CA TYR A 13 2.19 8.12 -9.06
C TYR A 13 1.33 8.72 -7.95
N ASP A 14 1.76 9.83 -7.37
CA ASP A 14 1.12 10.49 -6.25
C ASP A 14 1.43 12.00 -6.25
N ILE A 15 0.89 12.70 -5.26
CA ILE A 15 1.26 14.07 -4.94
C ILE A 15 2.04 14.05 -3.62
N ARG A 16 3.26 14.59 -3.56
CA ARG A 16 4.16 14.49 -2.40
C ARG A 16 4.96 15.77 -2.21
N GLY A 17 5.03 16.28 -0.98
CA GLY A 17 5.82 17.47 -0.64
C GLY A 17 6.08 17.61 0.85
N VAL A 18 6.93 18.56 1.22
CA VAL A 18 7.19 18.92 2.62
C VAL A 18 6.04 19.78 3.15
N TYR A 19 5.51 19.45 4.33
CA TYR A 19 4.42 20.21 4.96
C TYR A 19 4.86 21.65 5.29
N GLU A 20 3.96 22.61 5.16
CA GLU A 20 4.19 24.07 5.29
C GLU A 20 5.11 24.72 4.24
N GLU A 21 5.95 23.94 3.53
CA GLU A 21 6.79 24.42 2.44
C GLU A 21 6.12 24.22 1.07
N ASP A 22 6.06 22.96 0.61
CA ASP A 22 5.45 22.61 -0.66
C ASP A 22 3.96 22.27 -0.50
N LEU A 23 3.59 21.69 0.65
CA LEU A 23 2.25 21.18 0.91
C LEU A 23 1.58 21.97 2.03
N THR A 24 1.00 23.12 1.67
CA THR A 24 0.25 23.98 2.61
C THR A 24 -1.22 23.58 2.70
N LEU A 25 -1.94 24.12 3.70
CA LEU A 25 -3.38 23.89 3.85
C LEU A 25 -4.17 24.49 2.68
N GLU A 26 -3.72 25.60 2.11
CA GLU A 26 -4.31 26.19 0.91
C GLU A 26 -4.17 25.26 -0.30
N VAL A 27 -3.01 24.59 -0.44
CA VAL A 27 -2.77 23.59 -1.50
C VAL A 27 -3.69 22.39 -1.31
N ALA A 28 -3.82 21.86 -0.09
CA ALA A 28 -4.72 20.75 0.21
C ALA A 28 -6.19 21.09 -0.08
N GLN A 29 -6.66 22.27 0.34
CA GLN A 29 -8.02 22.73 0.06
C GLN A 29 -8.25 22.94 -1.45
N ALA A 30 -7.26 23.48 -2.17
CA ALA A 30 -7.33 23.62 -3.62
C ALA A 30 -7.37 22.26 -4.32
N LEU A 31 -6.59 21.29 -3.84
CA LEU A 31 -6.60 19.94 -4.38
C LEU A 31 -7.97 19.28 -4.22
N GLY A 32 -8.63 19.45 -3.07
CA GLY A 32 -9.99 18.93 -2.86
C GLY A 32 -10.98 19.42 -3.93
N ARG A 33 -10.95 20.72 -4.26
CA ARG A 33 -11.80 21.29 -5.33
C ARG A 33 -11.42 20.77 -6.72
N VAL A 34 -10.13 20.72 -7.01
CA VAL A 34 -9.61 20.22 -8.30
C VAL A 34 -9.99 18.76 -8.51
N PHE A 35 -9.82 17.94 -7.48
CA PHE A 35 -10.16 16.53 -7.51
C PHE A 35 -11.66 16.32 -7.68
N ALA A 36 -12.51 17.09 -6.99
CA ALA A 36 -13.96 17.06 -7.19
C ALA A 36 -14.35 17.29 -8.65
N ALA A 37 -13.84 18.37 -9.26
CA ALA A 37 -14.13 18.71 -10.66
C ALA A 37 -13.62 17.65 -11.64
N TYR A 38 -12.40 17.15 -11.40
CA TYR A 38 -11.83 16.08 -12.20
C TYR A 38 -12.67 14.80 -12.07
N LEU A 39 -13.03 14.39 -10.86
CA LEU A 39 -13.77 13.16 -10.56
C LEU A 39 -15.13 13.13 -11.26
N LEU A 40 -15.93 14.18 -11.05
CA LEU A 40 -17.25 14.31 -11.67
C LEU A 40 -17.17 14.22 -13.19
N LYS A 41 -16.12 14.82 -13.79
CA LYS A 41 -15.91 14.78 -15.23
C LYS A 41 -15.52 13.39 -15.73
N VAL A 42 -14.52 12.75 -15.11
CA VAL A 42 -14.00 11.46 -15.62
C VAL A 42 -14.93 10.29 -15.34
N GLN A 43 -15.69 10.34 -14.25
CA GLN A 43 -16.71 9.34 -13.93
C GLN A 43 -18.09 9.69 -14.54
N ASN A 44 -18.23 10.83 -15.22
CA ASN A 44 -19.49 11.33 -15.80
C ASN A 44 -20.64 11.38 -14.76
N LEU A 45 -20.36 11.97 -13.61
CA LEU A 45 -21.26 12.06 -12.46
C LEU A 45 -21.76 13.50 -12.25
N LYS A 46 -22.94 13.61 -11.64
CA LYS A 46 -23.50 14.91 -11.18
C LYS A 46 -23.21 15.20 -9.70
N SER A 47 -22.99 14.14 -8.93
CA SER A 47 -22.63 14.14 -7.52
C SER A 47 -21.76 12.92 -7.28
N ALA A 48 -20.89 12.97 -6.28
CA ALA A 48 -20.04 11.84 -5.92
C ALA A 48 -19.87 11.75 -4.40
N LYS A 49 -19.60 10.53 -3.93
CA LYS A 49 -19.24 10.24 -2.55
C LYS A 49 -17.88 9.56 -2.52
N VAL A 50 -16.95 10.09 -1.73
CA VAL A 50 -15.55 9.64 -1.71
C VAL A 50 -15.08 9.35 -0.28
N SER A 51 -14.18 8.38 -0.11
CA SER A 51 -13.55 8.15 1.18
C SER A 51 -12.24 8.91 1.34
N ILE A 52 -11.95 9.32 2.58
CA ILE A 52 -10.72 9.99 2.96
C ILE A 52 -10.11 9.22 4.13
N GLY A 53 -8.92 8.65 3.92
CA GLY A 53 -8.10 8.06 4.97
C GLY A 53 -6.85 8.90 5.21
N ARG A 54 -6.23 8.75 6.37
CA ARG A 54 -4.93 9.36 6.65
C ARG A 54 -3.96 8.45 7.41
N ASP A 55 -2.66 8.69 7.27
CA ASP A 55 -1.63 8.05 8.09
C ASP A 55 -1.44 8.73 9.46
N VAL A 56 -0.46 8.24 10.21
CA VAL A 56 -0.14 8.66 11.59
C VAL A 56 0.63 9.98 11.70
N ARG A 57 0.98 10.63 10.59
CA ARG A 57 1.85 11.83 10.64
C ARG A 57 1.16 12.99 11.33
N LEU A 58 1.95 13.80 12.02
CA LEU A 58 1.48 14.95 12.79
C LEU A 58 0.73 15.97 11.92
N SER A 59 1.13 16.13 10.65
CA SER A 59 0.52 17.05 9.70
C SER A 59 -0.79 16.53 9.08
N SER A 60 -1.05 15.21 9.14
CA SER A 60 -2.13 14.56 8.39
C SER A 60 -3.53 15.04 8.80
N THR A 61 -3.77 15.35 10.08
CA THR A 61 -5.07 15.87 10.54
C THR A 61 -5.40 17.23 9.92
N ALA A 62 -4.47 18.18 9.97
CA ALA A 62 -4.70 19.52 9.43
C ALA A 62 -4.86 19.49 7.89
N ILE A 63 -4.07 18.67 7.21
CA ILE A 63 -4.19 18.46 5.75
C ILE A 63 -5.55 17.85 5.40
N LYS A 64 -6.03 16.86 6.15
CA LYS A 64 -7.33 16.22 5.97
C LYS A 64 -8.46 17.23 6.08
N ASP A 65 -8.48 18.04 7.12
CA ASP A 65 -9.54 19.02 7.36
C ASP A 65 -9.60 20.06 6.23
N ALA A 66 -8.43 20.51 5.75
CA ALA A 66 -8.34 21.41 4.61
C ALA A 66 -8.83 20.76 3.31
N LEU A 67 -8.44 19.50 3.05
CA LEU A 67 -8.87 18.73 1.88
C LEU A 67 -10.39 18.51 1.87
N ILE A 68 -10.97 18.06 2.99
CA ILE A 68 -12.42 17.85 3.15
C ILE A 68 -13.18 19.15 2.93
N LYS A 69 -12.68 20.28 3.43
CA LYS A 69 -13.26 21.60 3.16
C LYS A 69 -13.27 21.91 1.66
N GLY A 70 -12.22 21.53 0.93
CA GLY A 70 -12.17 21.65 -0.53
C GLY A 70 -13.26 20.81 -1.21
N LEU A 71 -13.32 19.52 -0.89
CA LEU A 71 -14.26 18.55 -1.46
C LEU A 71 -15.73 18.91 -1.20
N THR A 72 -16.09 19.12 0.07
CA THR A 72 -17.46 19.45 0.49
C THR A 72 -17.92 20.78 -0.08
N SER A 73 -17.03 21.77 -0.17
CA SER A 73 -17.34 23.03 -0.85
C SER A 73 -17.58 22.88 -2.34
N SER A 74 -17.28 21.73 -2.95
CA SER A 74 -17.58 21.38 -4.34
C SER A 74 -18.74 20.38 -4.47
N GLY A 75 -19.52 20.18 -3.40
CA GLY A 75 -20.70 19.30 -3.40
C GLY A 75 -20.38 17.81 -3.35
N ILE A 76 -19.16 17.42 -2.97
CA ILE A 76 -18.75 16.03 -2.81
C ILE A 76 -19.04 15.59 -1.38
N ASP A 77 -19.75 14.48 -1.23
CA ASP A 77 -19.94 13.83 0.06
C ASP A 77 -18.65 13.08 0.45
N CYS A 78 -18.27 13.17 1.71
CA CYS A 78 -17.04 12.61 2.25
C CYS A 78 -17.33 11.55 3.31
N VAL A 79 -16.66 10.40 3.20
CA VAL A 79 -16.58 9.39 4.25
C VAL A 79 -15.20 9.50 4.89
N ASP A 80 -15.13 10.07 6.08
CA ASP A 80 -13.90 10.16 6.87
C ASP A 80 -13.65 8.80 7.54
N LEU A 81 -12.60 8.12 7.08
CA LEU A 81 -12.18 6.83 7.63
C LEU A 81 -11.29 6.99 8.87
N GLY A 82 -10.92 8.22 9.20
CA GLY A 82 -9.92 8.51 10.21
C GLY A 82 -8.54 8.02 9.80
N GLU A 83 -7.82 7.49 10.78
CA GLU A 83 -6.46 7.01 10.61
C GLU A 83 -6.44 5.52 10.29
N CYS A 84 -5.93 5.15 9.12
CA CYS A 84 -5.91 3.77 8.66
C CYS A 84 -4.75 3.52 7.68
N PRO A 85 -4.36 2.26 7.44
CA PRO A 85 -3.50 1.90 6.31
C PRO A 85 -4.04 2.39 4.96
N THR A 86 -3.11 2.65 4.04
CA THR A 86 -3.42 2.90 2.61
C THR A 86 -4.31 1.81 2.00
N PRO A 87 -4.04 0.50 2.17
CA PRO A 87 -4.92 -0.53 1.62
C PRO A 87 -6.35 -0.51 2.20
N LEU A 88 -6.56 -0.03 3.42
CA LEU A 88 -7.91 0.09 3.99
C LEU A 88 -8.69 1.24 3.35
N GLN A 89 -8.00 2.32 2.97
CA GLN A 89 -8.61 3.36 2.14
C GLN A 89 -9.02 2.79 0.78
N TYR A 90 -8.18 1.98 0.13
CA TYR A 90 -8.55 1.30 -1.12
C TYR A 90 -9.74 0.36 -0.92
N PHE A 91 -9.70 -0.48 0.12
CA PHE A 91 -10.78 -1.39 0.48
C PHE A 91 -12.12 -0.66 0.65
N SER A 92 -12.14 0.52 1.27
CA SER A 92 -13.37 1.30 1.48
C SER A 92 -14.10 1.62 0.18
N ILE A 93 -13.37 1.90 -0.91
CA ILE A 93 -13.96 2.20 -2.22
C ILE A 93 -14.74 0.99 -2.74
N HIS A 94 -14.20 -0.21 -2.55
CA HIS A 94 -14.84 -1.46 -2.95
C HIS A 94 -15.98 -1.85 -2.01
N HIS A 95 -15.75 -1.75 -0.71
CA HIS A 95 -16.67 -2.21 0.33
C HIS A 95 -17.93 -1.34 0.42
N LEU A 96 -17.76 -0.02 0.36
CA LEU A 96 -18.84 0.96 0.45
C LEU A 96 -19.38 1.38 -0.93
N ASN A 97 -18.80 0.84 -2.01
CA ASN A 97 -19.13 1.16 -3.40
C ASN A 97 -19.11 2.68 -3.67
N LEU A 98 -17.96 3.30 -3.40
CA LEU A 98 -17.74 4.74 -3.51
C LEU A 98 -17.26 5.14 -4.91
N ASP A 99 -17.41 6.42 -5.22
CA ASP A 99 -17.04 6.99 -6.53
C ASP A 99 -15.55 7.30 -6.63
N GLY A 100 -14.80 7.17 -5.55
CA GLY A 100 -13.36 7.42 -5.49
C GLY A 100 -12.88 7.57 -4.06
N GLY A 101 -11.63 7.99 -3.90
CA GLY A 101 -11.09 8.26 -2.57
C GLY A 101 -9.69 8.83 -2.57
N ILE A 102 -9.27 9.27 -1.40
CA ILE A 102 -8.01 9.95 -1.18
C ILE A 102 -7.37 9.40 0.10
N MET A 103 -6.13 8.94 -0.01
CA MET A 103 -5.31 8.59 1.13
C MET A 103 -4.26 9.68 1.38
N ILE A 104 -4.29 10.28 2.56
CA ILE A 104 -3.32 11.29 3.01
C ILE A 104 -2.20 10.56 3.73
N THR A 105 -1.03 10.52 3.12
CA THR A 105 0.06 9.69 3.61
C THR A 105 1.35 10.30 3.13
N GLY A 106 2.44 10.21 3.88
CA GLY A 106 3.81 10.42 3.36
C GLY A 106 4.51 9.11 2.96
N SER A 107 3.83 7.98 3.07
CA SER A 107 4.38 6.62 2.94
C SER A 107 5.64 6.46 3.80
N HIS A 108 6.74 5.98 3.23
CA HIS A 108 8.05 5.90 3.86
C HIS A 108 8.86 7.20 3.78
N ASN A 109 8.35 8.38 3.46
CA ASN A 109 9.21 9.58 3.50
C ASN A 109 9.54 10.00 4.96
N PRO A 110 10.55 10.84 5.20
CA PRO A 110 10.80 11.43 6.53
C PRO A 110 9.57 12.15 7.11
N PRO A 111 9.45 12.34 8.45
CA PRO A 111 8.24 12.83 9.13
C PRO A 111 7.62 14.11 8.55
N GLU A 112 8.44 15.04 8.08
CA GLU A 112 8.05 16.35 7.52
C GLU A 112 7.33 16.25 6.17
N TYR A 113 7.46 15.12 5.46
CA TYR A 113 6.75 14.88 4.21
C TYR A 113 5.31 14.44 4.44
N ASN A 114 4.44 14.81 3.52
CA ASN A 114 3.11 14.23 3.39
C ASN A 114 2.65 14.29 1.92
N GLY A 115 1.44 13.85 1.62
CA GLY A 115 0.94 13.83 0.26
C GLY A 115 -0.38 13.08 0.11
N PHE A 116 -0.70 12.76 -1.14
CA PHE A 116 -1.99 12.19 -1.51
C PHE A 116 -1.81 11.06 -2.54
N LYS A 117 -2.39 9.90 -2.24
CA LYS A 117 -2.70 8.87 -3.23
C LYS A 117 -4.18 9.02 -3.59
N LEU A 118 -4.49 9.15 -4.87
CA LEU A 118 -5.82 9.54 -5.34
C LEU A 118 -6.43 8.44 -6.21
N SER A 119 -7.74 8.19 -6.04
CA SER A 119 -8.49 7.22 -6.84
C SER A 119 -9.76 7.82 -7.42
N ALA A 120 -10.00 7.60 -8.72
CA ALA A 120 -11.26 7.91 -9.38
C ALA A 120 -11.98 6.60 -9.74
N GLY A 121 -13.14 6.39 -9.13
CA GLY A 121 -13.71 5.06 -8.99
C GLY A 121 -12.73 4.13 -8.26
N LYS A 122 -12.56 2.93 -8.79
CA LYS A 122 -11.63 1.90 -8.27
C LYS A 122 -10.20 2.04 -8.84
N GLU A 123 -9.96 3.04 -9.68
CA GLU A 123 -8.68 3.20 -10.37
C GLU A 123 -7.81 4.25 -9.67
N SER A 124 -6.50 3.99 -9.59
CA SER A 124 -5.52 4.97 -9.11
C SER A 124 -5.24 6.02 -10.19
N ILE A 125 -5.23 7.30 -9.81
CA ILE A 125 -4.85 8.40 -10.71
C ILE A 125 -3.33 8.44 -10.80
N HIS A 126 -2.77 8.42 -12.02
CA HIS A 126 -1.32 8.47 -12.22
C HIS A 126 -0.92 9.16 -13.53
N GLY A 127 0.38 9.42 -13.69
CA GLY A 127 1.01 9.96 -14.89
C GLY A 127 0.33 11.23 -15.41
N GLN A 128 -0.18 11.16 -16.64
CA GLN A 128 -0.83 12.31 -17.29
C GLN A 128 -2.05 12.81 -16.52
N GLU A 129 -2.74 11.96 -15.77
CA GLU A 129 -3.91 12.36 -15.00
C GLU A 129 -3.54 13.25 -13.81
N ILE A 130 -2.44 12.95 -13.13
CA ILE A 130 -1.87 13.84 -12.10
C ILE A 130 -1.46 15.19 -12.72
N GLN A 131 -0.87 15.17 -13.92
CA GLN A 131 -0.53 16.40 -14.63
C GLN A 131 -1.77 17.19 -15.08
N ASN A 132 -2.89 16.52 -15.34
CA ASN A 132 -4.18 17.15 -15.60
C ASN A 132 -4.71 17.84 -14.33
N LEU A 133 -4.60 17.21 -13.15
CA LEU A 133 -4.91 17.85 -11.87
C LEU A 133 -4.06 19.10 -11.66
N LYS A 134 -2.75 19.03 -11.92
CA LYS A 134 -1.84 20.20 -11.88
C LYS A 134 -2.34 21.33 -12.78
N THR A 135 -2.71 21.00 -14.02
CA THR A 135 -3.20 21.98 -14.99
C THR A 135 -4.52 22.61 -14.56
N LEU A 136 -5.46 21.80 -14.06
CA LEU A 136 -6.71 22.28 -13.47
C LEU A 136 -6.45 23.19 -12.28
N MET A 137 -5.50 22.85 -11.42
CA MET A 137 -5.11 23.67 -10.28
C MET A 137 -4.56 25.05 -10.71
N LYS A 138 -3.86 25.12 -11.85
CA LYS A 138 -3.33 26.39 -12.39
C LYS A 138 -4.39 27.31 -13.02
N ASN A 139 -5.47 26.76 -13.59
CA ASN A 139 -6.41 27.51 -14.42
C ASN A 139 -7.46 28.35 -13.66
N GLU A 140 -7.14 28.87 -12.47
CA GLU A 140 -7.86 29.90 -11.68
C GLU A 140 -9.40 29.84 -11.52
N HIS A 141 -10.10 28.76 -11.88
CA HIS A 141 -11.54 28.61 -11.64
C HIS A 141 -11.88 28.02 -10.25
N HIS A 142 -11.03 28.21 -9.24
CA HIS A 142 -11.18 27.64 -7.89
C HIS A 142 -12.09 28.45 -6.94
N HIS A 143 -12.73 29.50 -7.45
CA HIS A 143 -13.35 30.53 -6.60
C HIS A 143 -14.87 30.43 -6.45
N LEU A 144 -15.54 29.49 -7.12
CA LEU A 144 -16.96 29.29 -6.92
C LEU A 144 -17.14 28.15 -5.90
N LEU A 145 -17.25 28.55 -4.63
CA LEU A 145 -17.74 27.68 -3.57
C LEU A 145 -19.27 27.64 -3.70
N PRO A 146 -19.89 26.50 -4.01
CA PRO A 146 -21.28 26.27 -3.65
C PRO A 146 -21.53 26.74 -2.22
N THR A 147 -22.56 27.57 -2.04
CA THR A 147 -23.03 28.00 -0.72
C THR A 147 -24.47 27.52 -0.55
N GLY A 148 -24.80 26.95 0.62
CA GLY A 148 -26.15 26.45 0.90
C GLY A 148 -26.31 24.93 0.68
N PRO A 149 -27.48 24.45 0.19
CA PRO A 149 -27.83 23.02 0.16
C PRO A 149 -26.98 22.16 -0.79
N GLU A 150 -26.08 22.76 -1.56
CA GLU A 150 -25.14 22.11 -2.47
C GLU A 150 -23.79 21.77 -1.82
N VAL A 151 -23.59 22.10 -0.53
CA VAL A 151 -22.40 21.70 0.23
C VAL A 151 -22.49 20.20 0.58
N GLY A 152 -21.44 19.46 0.27
CA GLY A 152 -21.35 18.04 0.57
C GLY A 152 -21.31 17.75 2.07
N LYS A 153 -21.74 16.55 2.45
CA LYS A 153 -21.78 16.08 3.84
C LYS A 153 -20.51 15.34 4.20
N VAL A 154 -20.22 15.29 5.50
CA VAL A 154 -19.15 14.44 6.06
C VAL A 154 -19.81 13.44 7.00
N GLU A 155 -19.48 12.17 6.83
CA GLU A 155 -19.79 11.10 7.78
C GLU A 155 -18.51 10.37 8.18
N GLU A 156 -18.46 9.88 9.40
CA GLU A 156 -17.35 9.04 9.88
C GLU A 156 -17.70 7.56 9.65
N PHE A 157 -16.70 6.74 9.33
CA PHE A 157 -16.86 5.31 9.17
C PHE A 157 -15.65 4.54 9.70
N ASP A 158 -15.87 3.58 10.60
CA ASP A 158 -14.80 2.71 11.09
C ASP A 158 -14.45 1.65 10.04
N ILE A 159 -13.45 1.97 9.21
CA ILE A 159 -12.98 1.07 8.17
C ILE A 159 -12.14 -0.08 8.72
N ILE A 160 -11.52 0.09 9.89
CA ILE A 160 -10.68 -0.94 10.50
C ILE A 160 -11.56 -2.10 10.92
N GLU A 161 -12.63 -1.85 11.67
CA GLU A 161 -13.57 -2.90 12.08
C GLU A 161 -14.16 -3.63 10.87
N ALA A 162 -14.62 -2.88 9.86
CA ALA A 162 -15.17 -3.45 8.63
C ALA A 162 -14.16 -4.31 7.85
N TYR A 163 -12.89 -3.88 7.79
CA TYR A 163 -11.82 -4.66 7.15
C TYR A 163 -11.54 -5.94 7.92
N LEU A 164 -11.38 -5.87 9.25
CA LEU A 164 -11.15 -7.05 10.10
C LEU A 164 -12.27 -8.09 9.91
N ASP A 165 -13.52 -7.64 9.92
CA ASP A 165 -14.68 -8.51 9.71
C ASP A 165 -14.73 -9.11 8.31
N TYR A 166 -14.43 -8.33 7.27
CA TYR A 166 -14.32 -8.83 5.91
C TYR A 166 -13.24 -9.90 5.78
N GLN A 167 -12.05 -9.66 6.35
CA GLN A 167 -10.93 -10.59 6.26
C GLN A 167 -11.23 -11.90 6.99
N LYS A 168 -11.76 -11.83 8.23
CA LYS A 168 -12.20 -13.01 8.99
C LYS A 168 -13.26 -13.82 8.23
N SER A 169 -14.21 -13.14 7.59
CA SER A 169 -15.33 -13.80 6.90
C SER A 169 -14.92 -14.46 5.58
N ASN A 170 -13.99 -13.87 4.83
CA ASN A 170 -13.62 -14.35 3.51
C ASN A 170 -12.41 -15.31 3.51
N TYR A 171 -11.50 -15.15 4.47
CA TYR A 171 -10.26 -15.94 4.52
C TYR A 171 -10.20 -16.91 5.70
N GLY A 172 -11.13 -16.76 6.65
CA GLY A 172 -11.36 -17.71 7.73
C GLY A 172 -10.24 -17.77 8.76
N VAL A 173 -10.51 -18.43 9.89
CA VAL A 173 -9.46 -18.80 10.85
C VAL A 173 -8.61 -19.90 10.22
N HIS A 174 -7.29 -19.78 10.37
CA HIS A 174 -6.35 -20.82 9.95
C HIS A 174 -6.72 -22.16 10.60
N PRO A 175 -6.56 -23.29 9.90
CA PRO A 175 -6.71 -24.60 10.50
C PRO A 175 -5.92 -24.68 11.81
N ALA A 176 -6.55 -25.21 12.87
CA ALA A 176 -5.87 -25.41 14.13
C ALA A 176 -4.71 -26.39 13.93
N LEU A 177 -3.50 -25.90 14.12
CA LEU A 177 -2.29 -26.69 14.21
C LEU A 177 -1.97 -26.97 15.69
N ASP A 178 -1.24 -28.05 15.96
CA ASP A 178 -0.71 -28.31 17.31
C ASP A 178 0.20 -27.15 17.78
N THR A 179 0.93 -26.55 16.83
CA THR A 179 1.73 -25.35 17.03
C THR A 179 1.26 -24.27 16.04
N PRO A 180 0.60 -23.19 16.52
CA PRO A 180 0.23 -22.05 15.68
C PRO A 180 1.43 -21.44 14.96
N ILE A 181 1.18 -20.78 13.82
CA ILE A 181 2.23 -20.01 13.14
C ILE A 181 2.61 -18.80 14.00
N LYS A 182 3.87 -18.73 14.43
CA LYS A 182 4.41 -17.64 15.24
C LYS A 182 5.06 -16.58 14.36
N ILE A 183 4.58 -15.34 14.46
CA ILE A 183 5.01 -14.22 13.63
C ILE A 183 5.45 -13.05 14.50
N VAL A 184 6.62 -12.47 14.19
CA VAL A 184 7.00 -11.15 14.73
C VAL A 184 6.51 -10.07 13.76
N LEU A 185 5.70 -9.13 14.23
CA LEU A 185 5.16 -8.04 13.41
C LEU A 185 5.75 -6.70 13.85
N ASP A 186 6.54 -6.10 12.97
CA ASP A 186 7.10 -4.77 13.13
C ASP A 186 6.26 -3.74 12.36
N SER A 187 5.59 -2.85 13.09
CA SER A 187 4.75 -1.81 12.49
C SER A 187 5.47 -0.48 12.30
N GLY A 188 6.73 -0.34 12.75
CA GLY A 188 7.53 0.88 12.61
C GLY A 188 6.82 2.16 13.10
N ASN A 189 5.97 2.05 14.12
CA ASN A 189 5.08 3.11 14.63
C ASN A 189 4.07 3.68 13.60
N GLY A 190 3.93 3.02 12.45
CA GLY A 190 3.02 3.37 11.37
C GLY A 190 1.60 2.84 11.55
N THR A 191 0.85 2.84 10.46
CA THR A 191 -0.59 2.51 10.46
C THR A 191 -0.92 1.03 10.60
N ALA A 192 0.06 0.11 10.44
CA ALA A 192 -0.18 -1.33 10.54
C ALA A 192 -0.56 -1.80 11.95
N GLY A 193 -0.07 -1.13 13.00
CA GLY A 193 -0.15 -1.59 14.39
C GLY A 193 -1.57 -1.89 14.90
N PRO A 194 -2.57 -1.03 14.67
CA PRO A 194 -3.95 -1.33 15.08
C PRO A 194 -4.66 -2.38 14.22
N VAL A 195 -4.06 -2.84 13.12
CA VAL A 195 -4.74 -3.68 12.13
C VAL A 195 -4.10 -5.06 12.04
N ALA A 196 -2.81 -5.15 11.71
CA ALA A 196 -2.16 -6.42 11.42
C ALA A 196 -2.06 -7.35 12.65
N PRO A 197 -1.53 -6.93 13.82
CA PRO A 197 -1.50 -7.76 15.01
C PRO A 197 -2.85 -8.33 15.47
N PRO A 198 -3.91 -7.52 15.69
CA PRO A 198 -5.20 -8.07 16.11
C PRO A 198 -5.83 -8.96 15.05
N LEU A 199 -5.65 -8.65 13.75
CA LEU A 199 -6.15 -9.49 12.67
C LEU A 199 -5.47 -10.86 12.67
N MET A 200 -4.14 -10.90 12.67
CA MET A 200 -3.40 -12.15 12.60
C MET A 200 -3.67 -13.05 13.82
N ARG A 201 -3.82 -12.46 15.02
CA ARG A 201 -4.28 -13.20 16.20
C ARG A 201 -5.67 -13.78 16.01
N ALA A 202 -6.62 -12.98 15.50
CA ALA A 202 -7.98 -13.44 15.26
C ALA A 202 -8.04 -14.56 14.20
N LEU A 203 -7.07 -14.60 13.27
CA LEU A 203 -6.92 -15.67 12.28
C LEU A 203 -6.16 -16.90 12.82
N GLY A 204 -5.67 -16.88 14.06
CA GLY A 204 -5.09 -18.04 14.74
C GLY A 204 -3.56 -18.10 14.78
N SER A 205 -2.86 -17.02 14.42
CA SER A 205 -1.40 -16.91 14.59
C SER A 205 -1.00 -16.47 16.00
N ASP A 206 0.19 -16.90 16.44
CA ASP A 206 0.85 -16.38 17.65
C ASP A 206 1.68 -15.14 17.28
N ILE A 207 1.42 -14.00 17.90
CA ILE A 207 1.93 -12.70 17.45
C ILE A 207 2.75 -12.00 18.53
N ILE A 208 3.99 -11.69 18.16
CA ILE A 208 4.90 -10.81 18.89
C ILE A 208 4.93 -9.46 18.17
N GLU A 209 4.61 -8.39 18.89
CA GLU A 209 4.55 -7.03 18.33
C GLU A 209 5.87 -6.30 18.56
N LEU A 210 6.36 -5.62 17.53
CA LEU A 210 7.40 -4.60 17.60
C LEU A 210 6.81 -3.28 17.10
N PHE A 211 7.00 -2.22 17.89
CA PHE A 211 6.70 -0.85 17.51
C PHE A 211 5.27 -0.64 16.95
N SER A 212 4.28 -1.39 17.47
CA SER A 212 2.87 -1.32 17.04
C SER A 212 2.07 -0.15 17.62
N GLU A 213 2.61 0.54 18.63
CA GLU A 213 2.04 1.80 19.08
C GLU A 213 2.31 2.91 18.05
N LYS A 214 1.24 3.57 17.61
CA LYS A 214 1.29 4.59 16.57
C LYS A 214 1.96 5.86 17.07
N ASP A 215 2.98 6.32 16.35
CA ASP A 215 3.68 7.56 16.64
C ASP A 215 4.26 8.16 15.34
N GLY A 216 3.68 9.27 14.89
CA GLY A 216 4.09 9.98 13.67
C GLY A 216 5.47 10.64 13.72
N THR A 217 6.18 10.55 14.86
CA THR A 217 7.60 10.93 14.97
C THR A 217 8.55 9.80 14.60
N PHE A 218 8.06 8.57 14.47
CA PHE A 218 8.82 7.36 14.14
C PHE A 218 10.07 7.17 15.04
N PRO A 219 9.88 7.03 16.37
CA PRO A 219 10.96 7.16 17.35
C PRO A 219 11.96 6.00 17.41
N ASN A 220 11.66 4.85 16.79
CA ASN A 220 12.48 3.64 16.89
C ASN A 220 13.41 3.48 15.69
N HIS A 221 12.81 3.31 14.51
CA HIS A 221 13.48 3.37 13.21
C HIS A 221 12.48 3.94 12.20
N HIS A 222 12.99 4.27 11.02
CA HIS A 222 12.13 4.76 9.95
C HIS A 222 11.31 3.58 9.37
N PRO A 223 10.00 3.73 9.09
CA PRO A 223 9.19 2.64 8.58
C PRO A 223 9.38 2.46 7.07
N ASP A 224 10.58 2.00 6.69
CA ASP A 224 10.94 1.59 5.34
C ASP A 224 11.57 0.19 5.38
N PRO A 225 10.80 -0.88 5.12
CA PRO A 225 11.29 -2.25 5.19
C PRO A 225 12.20 -2.63 4.01
N THR A 226 12.41 -1.73 3.03
CA THR A 226 13.35 -1.95 1.92
C THR A 226 14.80 -1.64 2.31
N VAL A 227 15.01 -1.05 3.49
CA VAL A 227 16.31 -0.67 4.03
C VAL A 227 16.66 -1.65 5.14
N GLU A 228 17.73 -2.41 4.96
CA GLU A 228 18.07 -3.54 5.83
C GLU A 228 18.40 -3.10 7.27
N GLU A 229 18.93 -1.89 7.46
CA GLU A 229 19.20 -1.30 8.77
C GLU A 229 17.93 -1.13 9.60
N ASN A 230 16.76 -0.92 8.97
CA ASN A 230 15.48 -0.83 9.66
C ASN A 230 14.94 -2.20 10.09
N LEU A 231 15.51 -3.31 9.61
CA LEU A 231 15.07 -4.68 9.91
C LEU A 231 15.85 -5.33 11.06
N VAL A 232 16.83 -4.64 11.66
CA VAL A 232 17.70 -5.21 12.69
C VAL A 232 16.91 -5.76 13.88
N ALA A 233 16.00 -4.95 14.44
CA ALA A 233 15.17 -5.37 15.58
C ALA A 233 14.27 -6.56 15.25
N LEU A 234 13.73 -6.59 14.02
CA LEU A 234 12.93 -7.70 13.52
C LEU A 234 13.75 -8.99 13.42
N LYS A 235 14.93 -8.94 12.79
CA LYS A 235 15.84 -10.09 12.66
C LYS A 235 16.25 -10.67 14.02
N GLU A 236 16.61 -9.81 14.96
CA GLU A 236 16.97 -10.21 16.32
C GLU A 236 15.80 -10.88 17.04
N SER A 237 14.60 -10.31 16.93
CA SER A 237 13.39 -10.83 17.57
C SER A 237 12.95 -12.17 16.98
N VAL A 238 13.02 -12.34 15.66
CA VAL A 238 12.71 -13.63 15.00
C VAL A 238 13.60 -14.74 15.54
N LYS A 239 14.93 -14.50 15.60
CA LYS A 239 15.88 -15.48 16.13
C LYS A 239 15.68 -15.74 17.62
N LYS A 240 15.49 -14.68 18.42
CA LYS A 240 15.34 -14.77 19.87
C LYS A 240 14.09 -15.55 20.27
N GLU A 241 12.97 -15.28 19.60
CA GLU A 241 11.66 -15.84 19.97
C GLU A 241 11.35 -17.16 19.25
N GLY A 242 12.25 -17.60 18.35
CA GLY A 242 12.07 -18.78 17.51
C GLY A 242 10.80 -18.65 16.67
N ALA A 243 10.59 -17.49 16.06
CA ALA A 243 9.43 -17.24 15.22
C ALA A 243 9.58 -17.90 13.85
N ASP A 244 8.45 -18.25 13.24
CA ASP A 244 8.43 -18.88 11.92
C ASP A 244 8.86 -17.90 10.83
N PHE A 245 8.52 -16.63 11.00
CA PHE A 245 9.03 -15.51 10.22
C PHE A 245 8.71 -14.18 10.91
N GLY A 246 9.35 -13.13 10.45
CA GLY A 246 9.07 -11.74 10.81
C GLY A 246 8.47 -10.98 9.63
N VAL A 247 7.60 -10.01 9.90
CA VAL A 247 7.06 -9.08 8.91
C VAL A 247 7.25 -7.65 9.39
N ALA A 248 7.80 -6.80 8.53
CA ALA A 248 7.85 -5.36 8.71
C ALA A 248 6.92 -4.67 7.70
N TYR A 249 6.26 -3.60 8.13
CA TYR A 249 5.43 -2.75 7.29
C TYR A 249 6.08 -1.39 7.08
N ASP A 250 5.80 -0.77 5.94
CA ASP A 250 6.10 0.65 5.77
C ASP A 250 5.06 1.54 6.47
N GLY A 251 5.30 2.86 6.49
CA GLY A 251 4.53 3.80 7.32
C GLY A 251 3.02 3.77 7.09
N ASP A 252 2.58 3.51 5.86
CA ASP A 252 1.18 3.39 5.46
C ASP A 252 0.72 1.97 5.08
N ALA A 253 1.57 0.98 5.33
CA ALA A 253 1.32 -0.45 5.28
C ALA A 253 0.78 -0.98 3.93
N ASP A 254 1.22 -0.40 2.82
CA ASP A 254 1.03 -0.98 1.48
C ASP A 254 2.26 -1.76 0.98
N ARG A 255 3.37 -1.71 1.73
CA ARG A 255 4.56 -2.54 1.49
C ARG A 255 4.87 -3.48 2.64
N ILE A 256 5.33 -4.66 2.26
CA ILE A 256 5.77 -5.73 3.16
C ILE A 256 7.28 -5.98 3.01
N GLY A 257 7.99 -6.08 4.14
CA GLY A 257 9.29 -6.74 4.22
C GLY A 257 9.18 -7.99 5.09
N VAL A 258 9.93 -9.04 4.75
CA VAL A 258 9.86 -10.32 5.46
C VAL A 258 11.26 -10.77 5.85
N VAL A 259 11.35 -11.37 7.03
CA VAL A 259 12.54 -12.03 7.55
C VAL A 259 12.19 -13.50 7.79
N SER A 260 12.97 -14.43 7.23
CA SER A 260 12.75 -15.88 7.42
C SER A 260 13.04 -16.33 8.85
N ASP A 261 12.70 -17.58 9.18
CA ASP A 261 13.11 -18.28 10.41
C ASP A 261 14.62 -18.29 10.66
N THR A 262 15.43 -18.21 9.59
CA THR A 262 16.90 -18.14 9.66
C THR A 262 17.42 -16.71 9.89
N GLY A 263 16.55 -15.71 9.83
CA GLY A 263 16.88 -14.29 9.97
C GLY A 263 17.38 -13.61 8.70
N GLU A 264 17.21 -14.25 7.55
CA GLU A 264 17.55 -13.69 6.24
C GLU A 264 16.38 -12.85 5.71
N VAL A 265 16.70 -11.77 5.00
CA VAL A 265 15.67 -10.93 4.36
C VAL A 265 15.13 -11.67 3.14
N VAL A 266 13.81 -11.65 3.00
CA VAL A 266 13.10 -12.22 1.87
C VAL A 266 12.57 -11.06 1.03
N TRP A 267 13.20 -10.84 -0.11
CA TRP A 267 12.92 -9.68 -0.96
C TRP A 267 11.59 -9.82 -1.72
N GLY A 268 11.04 -8.70 -2.21
CA GLY A 268 9.71 -8.66 -2.82
C GLY A 268 9.53 -9.65 -3.99
N ASP A 269 10.56 -9.84 -4.80
CA ASP A 269 10.55 -10.82 -5.90
C ASP A 269 10.56 -12.27 -5.40
N GLN A 270 11.27 -12.59 -4.31
CA GLN A 270 11.20 -13.90 -3.66
C GLN A 270 9.82 -14.15 -3.03
N LEU A 271 9.22 -13.14 -2.38
CA LEU A 271 7.85 -13.22 -1.88
C LEU A 271 6.86 -13.49 -3.01
N MET A 272 7.03 -12.83 -4.15
CA MET A 272 6.21 -13.10 -5.33
C MET A 272 6.32 -14.55 -5.80
N ILE A 273 7.49 -15.19 -5.75
CA ILE A 273 7.64 -16.61 -6.08
C ILE A 273 6.77 -17.48 -5.15
N ILE A 274 6.84 -17.23 -3.83
CA ILE A 274 6.06 -17.97 -2.82
C ILE A 274 4.57 -17.88 -3.13
N PHE A 275 4.08 -16.66 -3.36
CA PHE A 275 2.67 -16.45 -3.65
C PHE A 275 2.25 -16.98 -5.03
N ALA A 276 3.10 -16.81 -6.05
CA ALA A 276 2.81 -17.28 -7.41
C ALA A 276 2.67 -18.81 -7.43
N ARG A 277 3.56 -19.55 -6.75
CA ARG A 277 3.46 -21.02 -6.61
C ARG A 277 2.12 -21.42 -6.02
N ASP A 278 1.72 -20.80 -4.90
CA ASP A 278 0.43 -21.08 -4.26
C ASP A 278 -0.78 -20.74 -5.15
N ILE A 279 -0.74 -19.63 -5.89
CA ILE A 279 -1.81 -19.24 -6.82
C ILE A 279 -1.89 -20.21 -8.00
N LEU A 280 -0.76 -20.55 -8.62
CA LEU A 280 -0.68 -21.37 -9.83
C LEU A 280 -1.07 -22.83 -9.60
N GLU A 281 -0.92 -23.35 -8.37
CA GLU A 281 -1.50 -24.64 -8.00
C GLU A 281 -3.03 -24.69 -8.21
N ARG A 282 -3.72 -23.56 -8.03
CA ARG A 282 -5.18 -23.46 -8.16
C ARG A 282 -5.62 -22.85 -9.49
N LEU A 283 -4.80 -21.98 -10.07
CA LEU A 283 -5.05 -21.26 -11.31
C LEU A 283 -3.91 -21.46 -12.32
N PRO A 284 -3.74 -22.68 -12.88
CA PRO A 284 -2.71 -22.92 -13.90
C PRO A 284 -2.84 -21.98 -15.10
N GLY A 285 -1.72 -21.48 -15.60
CA GLY A 285 -1.68 -20.55 -16.74
C GLY A 285 -2.05 -19.09 -16.42
N ALA A 286 -2.28 -18.76 -15.14
CA ALA A 286 -2.53 -17.39 -14.71
C ALA A 286 -1.33 -16.48 -14.99
N THR A 287 -1.63 -15.22 -15.32
CA THR A 287 -0.61 -14.19 -15.54
C THR A 287 -0.17 -13.59 -14.20
N ILE A 288 1.14 -13.46 -14.01
CA ILE A 288 1.78 -12.82 -12.86
C ILE A 288 2.68 -11.70 -13.39
N VAL A 289 2.50 -10.47 -12.89
CA VAL A 289 3.24 -9.30 -13.36
C VAL A 289 4.32 -8.90 -12.36
N GLY A 290 5.57 -8.81 -12.78
CA GLY A 290 6.69 -8.29 -11.99
C GLY A 290 7.28 -7.03 -12.61
N GLU A 291 7.98 -6.21 -11.81
CA GLU A 291 8.70 -5.05 -12.33
C GLU A 291 10.12 -5.38 -12.84
N VAL A 292 10.72 -4.45 -13.58
CA VAL A 292 12.09 -4.57 -14.13
C VAL A 292 13.20 -4.74 -13.08
N LYS A 293 12.97 -4.41 -11.80
CA LYS A 293 13.93 -4.62 -10.71
C LYS A 293 13.93 -6.05 -10.16
N CYS A 294 12.88 -6.83 -10.40
CA CYS A 294 12.81 -8.20 -9.92
C CYS A 294 13.85 -9.09 -10.61
N SER A 295 14.40 -10.05 -9.89
CA SER A 295 15.34 -11.04 -10.43
C SER A 295 14.74 -11.84 -11.59
N GLN A 296 15.58 -12.25 -12.55
CA GLN A 296 15.18 -13.19 -13.61
C GLN A 296 14.62 -14.50 -13.02
N VAL A 297 15.09 -14.90 -11.84
CA VAL A 297 14.61 -16.09 -11.10
C VAL A 297 13.09 -16.04 -10.87
N LEU A 298 12.52 -14.86 -10.60
CA LEU A 298 11.08 -14.72 -10.44
C LEU A 298 10.33 -15.18 -11.69
N TYR A 299 10.75 -14.70 -12.85
CA TYR A 299 10.08 -14.98 -14.13
C TYR A 299 10.24 -16.45 -14.51
N ASP A 300 11.44 -17.01 -14.33
CA ASP A 300 11.72 -18.41 -14.62
C ASP A 300 10.90 -19.35 -13.71
N GLU A 301 10.77 -19.02 -12.43
CA GLU A 301 9.98 -19.84 -11.48
C GLU A 301 8.47 -19.72 -11.70
N ILE A 302 7.96 -18.58 -12.16
CA ILE A 302 6.56 -18.45 -12.57
C ILE A 302 6.26 -19.37 -13.77
N GLU A 303 7.12 -19.35 -14.80
CA GLU A 303 6.95 -20.19 -15.99
C GLU A 303 7.09 -21.68 -15.64
N LYS A 304 8.06 -22.04 -14.80
CA LYS A 304 8.26 -23.40 -14.28
C LYS A 304 7.06 -23.90 -13.47
N ALA A 305 6.40 -23.02 -12.72
CA ALA A 305 5.14 -23.32 -12.01
C ALA A 305 3.91 -23.32 -12.94
N GLY A 306 4.08 -23.14 -14.25
CA GLY A 306 3.02 -23.20 -15.25
C GLY A 306 2.19 -21.91 -15.38
N GLY A 307 2.71 -20.78 -14.91
CA GLY A 307 2.12 -19.45 -15.08
C GLY A 307 2.59 -18.74 -16.35
N LYS A 308 2.16 -17.49 -16.51
CA LYS A 308 2.68 -16.57 -17.54
C LYS A 308 3.33 -15.38 -16.86
N ALA A 309 4.63 -15.25 -16.99
CA ALA A 309 5.39 -14.18 -16.37
C ALA A 309 5.42 -12.94 -17.28
N VAL A 310 5.09 -11.78 -16.75
CA VAL A 310 5.12 -10.51 -17.51
C VAL A 310 5.93 -9.47 -16.76
N MET A 311 7.03 -9.02 -17.38
CA MET A 311 7.81 -7.90 -16.90
C MET A 311 7.16 -6.56 -17.28
N TRP A 312 7.12 -5.61 -16.36
CA TRP A 312 6.56 -4.28 -16.59
C TRP A 312 7.34 -3.16 -15.88
N LYS A 313 6.93 -1.91 -16.14
CA LYS A 313 7.56 -0.70 -15.58
C LYS A 313 7.34 -0.62 -14.07
N THR A 314 8.37 -0.20 -13.34
CA THR A 314 8.33 0.16 -11.91
C THR A 314 7.29 1.25 -11.62
N GLY A 315 6.55 1.09 -10.53
CA GLY A 315 5.59 2.04 -9.99
C GLY A 315 4.24 1.38 -9.72
N HIS A 316 3.83 1.36 -8.45
CA HIS A 316 2.60 0.71 -7.96
C HIS A 316 1.34 1.03 -8.79
N SER A 317 1.13 2.29 -9.20
CA SER A 317 -0.02 2.66 -10.06
C SER A 317 0.06 2.09 -11.48
N LEU A 318 1.26 2.00 -12.08
CA LEU A 318 1.45 1.42 -13.42
C LEU A 318 1.26 -0.09 -13.40
N ILE A 319 1.72 -0.75 -12.33
CA ILE A 319 1.55 -2.18 -12.11
C ILE A 319 0.06 -2.51 -11.95
N LYS A 320 -0.70 -1.76 -11.13
CA LYS A 320 -2.16 -1.92 -11.00
C LYS A 320 -2.88 -1.82 -12.35
N SER A 321 -2.56 -0.79 -13.14
CA SER A 321 -3.15 -0.60 -14.47
C SER A 321 -2.83 -1.78 -15.40
N LYS A 322 -1.59 -2.26 -15.41
CA LYS A 322 -1.18 -3.39 -16.26
C LYS A 322 -1.81 -4.71 -15.83
N MET A 323 -1.90 -4.94 -14.52
CA MET A 323 -2.54 -6.11 -13.94
C MET A 323 -4.00 -6.21 -14.40
N LYS A 324 -4.73 -5.09 -14.39
CA LYS A 324 -6.09 -5.01 -14.91
C LYS A 324 -6.17 -5.22 -16.42
N GLU A 325 -5.29 -4.58 -17.20
CA GLU A 325 -5.22 -4.72 -18.66
C GLU A 325 -5.10 -6.19 -19.08
N LEU A 326 -4.26 -6.95 -18.37
CA LEU A 326 -3.95 -8.34 -18.67
C LEU A 326 -4.89 -9.34 -17.98
N GLY A 327 -5.74 -8.89 -17.06
CA GLY A 327 -6.49 -9.78 -16.17
C GLY A 327 -5.56 -10.67 -15.34
N ALA A 328 -4.42 -10.14 -14.89
CA ALA A 328 -3.43 -10.89 -14.13
C ALA A 328 -3.96 -11.25 -12.73
N ALA A 329 -3.64 -12.45 -12.26
CA ALA A 329 -4.07 -12.93 -10.95
C ALA A 329 -3.31 -12.25 -9.81
N MET A 330 -2.07 -11.84 -10.09
CA MET A 330 -1.18 -11.21 -9.14
C MET A 330 -0.22 -10.26 -9.85
N ALA A 331 0.24 -9.25 -9.12
CA ALA A 331 1.43 -8.51 -9.48
C ALA A 331 2.28 -8.21 -8.24
N GLY A 332 3.50 -7.72 -8.44
CA GLY A 332 4.33 -7.23 -7.36
C GLY A 332 5.57 -6.50 -7.81
N GLU A 333 6.19 -5.83 -6.86
CA GLU A 333 7.40 -5.04 -7.01
C GLU A 333 8.48 -5.52 -6.04
N MET A 334 9.76 -5.32 -6.39
CA MET A 334 10.88 -5.68 -5.52
C MET A 334 10.84 -4.90 -4.20
N SER A 335 10.27 -3.69 -4.25
CA SER A 335 10.02 -2.82 -3.10
C SER A 335 8.99 -3.32 -2.09
N GLY A 336 8.30 -4.45 -2.37
CA GLY A 336 7.36 -5.05 -1.44
C GLY A 336 5.90 -4.63 -1.61
N HIS A 337 5.54 -3.87 -2.65
CA HIS A 337 4.13 -3.74 -3.04
C HIS A 337 3.69 -5.04 -3.69
N ILE A 338 2.69 -5.70 -3.10
CA ILE A 338 2.18 -6.99 -3.58
C ILE A 338 0.67 -6.89 -3.82
N PHE A 339 0.24 -7.19 -5.04
CA PHE A 339 -1.12 -6.96 -5.54
C PHE A 339 -1.80 -8.30 -5.82
N PHE A 340 -2.95 -8.56 -5.19
CA PHE A 340 -3.69 -9.81 -5.38
C PHE A 340 -5.06 -9.54 -6.01
N ALA A 341 -5.32 -10.12 -7.18
CA ALA A 341 -6.68 -10.24 -7.74
C ALA A 341 -7.23 -11.66 -7.58
N ASP A 342 -6.37 -12.66 -7.33
CA ASP A 342 -6.79 -13.96 -6.81
C ASP A 342 -7.50 -13.77 -5.46
N LYS A 343 -8.82 -13.97 -5.47
CA LYS A 343 -9.71 -13.87 -4.31
C LYS A 343 -9.72 -12.50 -3.62
N TYR A 344 -9.20 -11.45 -4.26
CA TYR A 344 -9.12 -10.11 -3.69
C TYR A 344 -9.27 -9.02 -4.76
N PHE A 345 -9.02 -7.76 -4.42
CA PHE A 345 -9.46 -6.61 -5.22
C PHE A 345 -8.43 -6.06 -6.22
N GLY A 346 -7.20 -6.55 -6.20
CA GLY A 346 -6.14 -6.17 -7.15
C GLY A 346 -5.32 -4.93 -6.77
N PHE A 347 -5.54 -4.36 -5.58
CA PHE A 347 -4.66 -3.33 -5.02
C PHE A 347 -3.58 -3.93 -4.11
N ASP A 348 -2.54 -3.14 -3.86
CA ASP A 348 -1.44 -3.44 -2.96
C ASP A 348 -1.88 -3.41 -1.51
N ASP A 349 -1.62 -4.50 -0.78
CA ASP A 349 -2.04 -4.66 0.62
C ASP A 349 -1.08 -5.60 1.36
N ALA A 350 -0.19 -5.02 2.16
CA ALA A 350 0.80 -5.76 2.94
C ALA A 350 0.17 -6.57 4.08
N VAL A 351 -0.94 -6.07 4.65
CA VAL A 351 -1.68 -6.77 5.70
C VAL A 351 -2.30 -8.05 5.11
N TYR A 352 -2.92 -7.95 3.93
CA TYR A 352 -3.43 -9.11 3.22
C TYR A 352 -2.32 -10.05 2.75
N ALA A 353 -1.17 -9.53 2.29
CA ALA A 353 0.01 -10.36 1.97
C ALA A 353 0.47 -11.19 3.18
N THR A 354 0.39 -10.63 4.39
CA THR A 354 0.71 -11.32 5.65
C THR A 354 -0.25 -12.49 5.92
N ILE A 355 -1.56 -12.28 5.71
CA ILE A 355 -2.57 -13.34 5.80
C ILE A 355 -2.24 -14.48 4.83
N ARG A 356 -1.90 -14.13 3.58
CA ARG A 356 -1.54 -15.10 2.55
C ARG A 356 -0.30 -15.90 2.91
N LEU A 357 0.74 -15.28 3.47
CA LEU A 357 1.94 -15.99 3.94
C LEU A 357 1.62 -16.95 5.08
N ALA A 358 0.86 -16.50 6.08
CA ALA A 358 0.46 -17.36 7.20
C ALA A 358 -0.39 -18.54 6.74
N GLN A 359 -1.27 -18.36 5.76
CA GLN A 359 -2.05 -19.45 5.14
C GLN A 359 -1.16 -20.45 4.41
N ILE A 360 -0.17 -19.99 3.64
CA ILE A 360 0.79 -20.86 2.94
C ILE A 360 1.60 -21.67 3.97
N MET A 361 2.15 -21.00 4.99
CA MET A 361 2.87 -21.66 6.08
C MET A 361 2.01 -22.70 6.81
N THR A 362 0.76 -22.35 7.11
CA THR A 362 -0.18 -23.26 7.77
C THR A 362 -0.46 -24.50 6.91
N LYS A 363 -0.69 -24.29 5.60
CA LYS A 363 -0.94 -25.36 4.63
C LYS A 363 0.25 -26.30 4.50
N GLU A 364 1.47 -25.78 4.41
CA GLU A 364 2.67 -26.63 4.30
C GLU A 364 2.98 -27.34 5.62
N ARG A 365 2.81 -26.68 6.77
CA ARG A 365 2.97 -27.30 8.09
C ARG A 365 1.95 -28.42 8.35
N ALA A 366 0.73 -28.29 7.83
CA ALA A 366 -0.26 -29.36 7.90
C ALA A 366 0.14 -30.62 7.12
N LYS A 367 0.99 -30.49 6.07
CA LYS A 367 1.53 -31.62 5.31
C LYS A 367 2.81 -32.17 5.96
N ASN A 368 3.67 -31.29 6.45
CA ASN A 368 4.94 -31.61 7.10
C ASN A 368 5.07 -30.77 8.39
N PRO A 369 4.89 -31.35 9.59
CA PRO A 369 4.98 -30.61 10.85
C PRO A 369 6.33 -29.90 11.08
N ASP A 370 7.41 -30.39 10.48
CA ASP A 370 8.76 -29.81 10.59
C ASP A 370 9.03 -28.73 9.52
N PHE A 371 8.02 -28.33 8.73
CA PHE A 371 8.17 -27.33 7.67
C PHE A 371 8.46 -25.94 8.24
N THR A 372 9.56 -25.34 7.80
CA THR A 372 10.00 -23.98 8.16
C THR A 372 9.86 -23.02 6.99
N PHE A 373 9.92 -21.71 7.26
CA PHE A 373 9.72 -20.70 6.22
C PHE A 373 10.81 -20.77 5.14
N SER A 374 12.06 -20.97 5.52
CA SER A 374 13.22 -21.08 4.63
C SER A 374 13.07 -22.18 3.58
N MET A 375 12.31 -23.25 3.86
CA MET A 375 12.01 -24.32 2.88
C MET A 375 11.15 -23.84 1.70
N LEU A 376 10.45 -22.70 1.80
CA LEU A 376 9.65 -22.14 0.69
C LEU A 376 10.51 -21.70 -0.50
N LEU A 377 11.81 -21.44 -0.26
CA LEU A 377 12.75 -20.88 -1.22
C LEU A 377 14.02 -21.74 -1.39
N GLU A 378 14.09 -22.91 -0.75
CA GLU A 378 15.31 -23.74 -0.71
C GLU A 378 15.72 -24.30 -2.08
N ASP A 379 14.77 -24.41 -3.01
CA ASP A 379 14.99 -24.93 -4.35
C ASP A 379 15.38 -23.85 -5.38
N LEU A 380 15.47 -22.59 -4.94
CA LEU A 380 15.87 -21.50 -5.81
C LEU A 380 17.36 -21.55 -6.13
N PRO A 381 17.77 -21.18 -7.36
CA PRO A 381 19.18 -21.08 -7.70
C PRO A 381 19.85 -19.98 -6.87
N GLU A 382 21.08 -20.24 -6.43
CA GLU A 382 21.91 -19.21 -5.81
C GLU A 382 22.22 -18.11 -6.84
N THR A 383 21.97 -16.86 -6.47
CA THR A 383 22.26 -15.68 -7.30
C THR A 383 23.00 -14.62 -6.50
N TYR A 384 23.71 -13.75 -7.21
CA TYR A 384 24.45 -12.64 -6.62
C TYR A 384 23.89 -11.34 -7.20
N SER A 385 23.49 -10.44 -6.32
CA SER A 385 22.99 -9.12 -6.68
C SER A 385 23.78 -8.04 -5.94
N THR A 386 23.86 -6.86 -6.54
CA THR A 386 24.20 -5.65 -5.78
C THR A 386 22.98 -5.23 -4.95
N PRO A 387 23.17 -4.48 -3.86
CA PRO A 387 22.06 -3.74 -3.28
C PRO A 387 21.48 -2.75 -4.31
N GLU A 388 20.31 -2.18 -4.01
CA GLU A 388 19.80 -1.06 -4.79
C GLU A 388 20.73 0.14 -4.65
N ILE A 389 21.31 0.59 -5.77
CA ILE A 389 22.23 1.72 -5.80
C ILE A 389 21.44 2.99 -6.12
N ARG A 390 21.42 3.94 -5.17
CA ARG A 390 20.81 5.26 -5.35
C ARG A 390 21.90 6.27 -5.69
N VAL A 391 21.76 6.94 -6.83
CA VAL A 391 22.66 8.02 -7.26
C VAL A 391 21.91 9.34 -7.12
N GLU A 392 22.45 10.28 -6.34
CA GLU A 392 21.85 11.60 -6.17
C GLU A 392 21.83 12.35 -7.51
N CYS A 393 20.65 12.84 -7.88
CA CYS A 393 20.43 13.62 -9.09
C CYS A 393 19.31 14.63 -8.81
N PRO A 394 19.49 15.92 -9.15
CA PRO A 394 18.41 16.90 -9.04
C PRO A 394 17.19 16.48 -9.88
N ASP A 395 15.98 16.63 -9.33
CA ASP A 395 14.73 16.26 -10.02
C ASP A 395 14.59 16.92 -11.40
N SER A 396 15.14 18.14 -11.57
CA SER A 396 15.13 18.87 -12.84
C SER A 396 15.97 18.23 -13.95
N GLU A 397 16.96 17.41 -13.59
CA GLU A 397 17.89 16.77 -14.52
C GLU A 397 17.62 15.27 -14.72
N LYS A 398 16.88 14.65 -13.79
CA LYS A 398 16.72 13.20 -13.71
C LYS A 398 16.31 12.54 -15.04
N PHE A 399 15.35 13.12 -15.76
CA PHE A 399 14.87 12.60 -17.05
C PHE A 399 15.82 12.84 -18.23
N ASN A 400 16.80 13.75 -18.10
CA ASN A 400 17.86 13.89 -19.11
C ASN A 400 18.96 12.83 -18.94
N VAL A 401 19.05 12.24 -17.74
CA VAL A 401 20.08 11.26 -17.37
C VAL A 401 19.64 9.82 -17.67
N VAL A 402 18.34 9.50 -17.53
CA VAL A 402 17.78 8.13 -17.66
C VAL A 402 17.16 7.81 -19.00
#